data_AF-F3ZNV9-F1
#
_entry.id   AF-F3ZNV9-F1
#
_cell.length_a   1.000
_cell.length_b   1.000
_cell.length_c   1.000
_cell.angle_alpha   90.00
_cell.angle_beta   90.00
_cell.angle_gamma   90.00
#
_symmetry.space_group_name_H-M   'P 1'
#
loop_
_entity.id
_entity.type
_entity.pdbx_description
1 polymer ?
#
loop_
_entity_poly.entity_id
_entity_poly.type
_entity_poly.pdbx_seq_one_letter_code
_entity_poly.pdbx_strand_id
1 'polypeptide(L)'
;MEANDLQIRQKTNTESLLRAYIMLSNDTIKEDETVYALIYAPMNCPRCEVAIPAFQKLLKKNDSKNKLLLITVYDNLELARAYNIKHNYDADFYLYDTNDLYKDIFSFNSNGMFGLYLLKINLSQGRLMTGGQYIVLDKKFINELVDYEGIMDAHNYEQNEDIDEDEIDYPVRDQELSYTDHYIQEEKEFLISSVYGKITYDNDYLIFTDVLSNGAMVFHKDEKKDALVFNSFIEADSLEKRKFITIPDELFQEEIKKGFVFYIACESQLRDGEILSIAYSLPYIEIEKEVDGVKHLGFYNSPAIINRNLVSNSKEEMYSYNINIFEESFFYTHYNFSSIKNCIAVGTRKLTWPIEFEAEDYMFDMERNPFNPLFYTYKNPYITLFDKNGDVLLRFGDLEACHEKSLTGYYYTNPLVVYNKNRVVYTDGYSGKIYDASYNEDKIIPDKFYTIYNVDIENFPEPDSTKFYTQEYIKPYNKFFYRRVEALEVTDDYIGCLVKYSLSSEIDFKKDQYSFISINRKNDEISTFHLPLYLDKRVIGYGLTKNEGKIKPFILVKDNKSFLRIYNCN
;
A
#
# COMPACT_ATOMS: atom_id res chain seq x y z
N MET A 1 11.18 20.92 13.81
CA MET A 1 9.93 20.70 13.05
C MET A 1 10.04 21.29 11.66
N GLU A 2 10.37 22.58 11.51
CA GLU A 2 10.33 23.25 10.19
C GLU A 2 11.43 22.82 9.20
N ALA A 3 12.51 22.20 9.70
CA ALA A 3 13.65 21.71 8.92
C ALA A 3 13.74 20.17 8.89
N ASN A 4 12.64 19.48 9.21
CA ASN A 4 12.59 18.02 9.07
C ASN A 4 12.50 17.61 7.59
N ASP A 5 12.73 16.33 7.29
CA ASP A 5 12.64 15.81 5.91
C ASP A 5 11.23 15.92 5.33
N LEU A 6 10.21 15.72 6.18
CA LEU A 6 8.79 15.90 5.85
C LEU A 6 8.26 17.19 6.48
N GLN A 7 7.75 18.08 5.63
CA GLN A 7 7.40 19.44 5.99
C GLN A 7 5.96 19.76 5.57
N ILE A 8 5.28 20.52 6.43
CA ILE A 8 3.99 21.16 6.15
C ILE A 8 4.16 22.67 6.22
N ARG A 9 3.48 23.39 5.33
CA ARG A 9 3.40 24.87 5.31
C ARG A 9 1.97 25.29 5.06
N GLN A 10 1.57 26.45 5.57
CA GLN A 10 0.31 27.06 5.15
C GLN A 10 0.50 27.66 3.76
N LYS A 11 -0.46 27.44 2.85
CA LYS A 11 -0.46 28.06 1.53
C LYS A 11 -0.67 29.58 1.64
N THR A 12 -0.19 30.34 0.67
CA THR A 12 -0.37 31.80 0.66
C THR A 12 -1.86 32.17 0.54
N ASN A 13 -2.32 33.17 1.32
CA ASN A 13 -3.70 33.70 1.28
C ASN A 13 -4.82 32.73 1.72
N THR A 14 -4.51 31.74 2.58
CA THR A 14 -5.49 30.75 3.05
C THR A 14 -5.96 30.96 4.49
N GLU A 15 -5.75 32.14 5.06
CA GLU A 15 -6.05 32.43 6.47
C GLU A 15 -7.53 32.25 6.81
N SER A 16 -8.41 32.77 5.94
CA SER A 16 -9.85 32.61 6.09
C SER A 16 -10.29 31.16 5.93
N LEU A 17 -9.61 30.39 5.05
CA LEU A 17 -9.90 28.97 4.86
C LEU A 17 -9.48 28.17 6.09
N LEU A 18 -8.29 28.44 6.66
CA LEU A 18 -7.85 27.79 7.89
C LEU A 18 -8.82 28.05 9.05
N ARG A 19 -9.28 29.30 9.24
CA ARG A 19 -10.30 29.60 10.26
C ARG A 19 -11.57 28.80 10.03
N ALA A 20 -12.14 28.88 8.82
CA ALA A 20 -13.37 28.19 8.48
C ALA A 20 -13.25 26.67 8.67
N TYR A 21 -12.11 26.10 8.29
CA TYR A 21 -11.82 24.68 8.41
C TYR A 21 -11.79 24.23 9.87
N ILE A 22 -11.06 24.92 10.74
CA ILE A 22 -11.00 24.57 12.18
C ILE A 22 -12.37 24.70 12.84
N MET A 23 -13.18 25.67 12.42
CA MET A 23 -14.55 25.86 12.91
C MET A 23 -15.52 24.73 12.54
N LEU A 24 -15.18 23.86 11.58
CA LEU A 24 -15.96 22.65 11.28
C LEU A 24 -15.93 21.63 12.43
N SER A 25 -14.92 21.70 13.30
CA SER A 25 -14.72 20.71 14.37
C SER A 25 -15.71 20.87 15.54
N ASN A 26 -16.09 22.10 15.88
CA ASN A 26 -17.05 22.43 16.94
C ASN A 26 -17.29 23.96 17.05
N ASP A 27 -18.52 24.39 17.37
CA ASP A 27 -18.86 25.80 17.67
C ASP A 27 -18.28 26.34 18.99
N THR A 28 -17.63 25.50 19.79
CA THR A 28 -17.10 25.86 21.12
C THR A 28 -15.63 26.29 21.13
N ILE A 29 -14.89 26.05 20.05
CA ILE A 29 -13.55 26.63 19.89
C ILE A 29 -13.73 28.13 19.62
N LYS A 30 -13.15 28.96 20.48
CA LYS A 30 -13.25 30.42 20.30
C LYS A 30 -12.15 30.91 19.39
N GLU A 31 -12.45 31.92 18.58
CA GLU A 31 -11.48 32.51 17.64
C GLU A 31 -10.23 33.05 18.32
N ASP A 32 -10.28 33.46 19.59
CA ASP A 32 -9.13 33.96 20.35
C ASP A 32 -8.24 32.86 20.94
N GLU A 33 -8.60 31.58 20.80
CA GLU A 33 -7.82 30.46 21.32
C GLU A 33 -6.67 30.06 20.36
N THR A 34 -5.54 29.66 20.95
CA THR A 34 -4.49 28.91 20.24
C THR A 34 -4.91 27.45 20.17
N VAL A 35 -4.86 26.86 18.98
CA VAL A 35 -5.25 25.47 18.75
C VAL A 35 -3.99 24.63 18.54
N TYR A 36 -3.84 23.59 19.34
CA TYR A 36 -2.89 22.51 19.08
C TYR A 36 -3.64 21.42 18.32
N ALA A 37 -3.13 21.01 17.16
CA ALA A 37 -3.77 20.00 16.35
C ALA A 37 -2.79 18.89 15.93
N LEU A 38 -3.33 17.68 15.78
CA LEU A 38 -2.69 16.60 15.03
C LEU A 38 -3.52 16.33 13.78
N ILE A 39 -2.89 16.32 12.61
CA ILE A 39 -3.52 15.95 11.34
C ILE A 39 -2.88 14.68 10.80
N TYR A 40 -3.70 13.71 10.42
CA TYR A 40 -3.25 12.42 9.90
C TYR A 40 -4.34 11.74 9.04
N ALA A 41 -3.91 10.80 8.21
CA ALA A 41 -4.79 9.86 7.52
C ALA A 41 -4.64 8.47 8.17
N PRO A 42 -5.73 7.84 8.64
CA PRO A 42 -5.67 6.53 9.28
C PRO A 42 -4.90 5.49 8.47
N MET A 43 -4.03 4.73 9.13
CA MET A 43 -3.20 3.65 8.55
C MET A 43 -2.20 4.08 7.46
N ASN A 44 -2.08 5.38 7.14
CA ASN A 44 -1.04 5.89 6.25
C ASN A 44 0.36 5.69 6.89
N CYS A 45 0.48 5.93 8.19
CA CYS A 45 1.66 5.56 8.99
C CYS A 45 1.26 5.14 10.41
N PRO A 46 0.93 3.85 10.65
CA PRO A 46 0.51 3.37 11.97
C PRO A 46 1.55 3.68 13.07
N ARG A 47 2.85 3.67 12.72
CA ARG A 47 3.95 4.05 13.61
C ARG A 47 3.86 5.50 14.08
N CYS A 48 3.49 6.39 13.19
CA CYS A 48 3.36 7.82 13.49
C CYS A 48 2.16 8.10 14.40
N GLU A 49 1.10 7.28 14.30
CA GLU A 49 -0.14 7.44 15.07
C GLU A 49 0.01 7.12 16.56
N VAL A 50 1.05 6.37 16.96
CA VAL A 50 1.41 6.16 18.37
C VAL A 50 1.70 7.47 19.10
N ALA A 51 2.04 8.53 18.37
CA ALA A 51 2.21 9.86 18.92
C ALA A 51 0.92 10.43 19.54
N ILE A 52 -0.26 10.04 19.03
CA ILE A 52 -1.53 10.71 19.37
C ILE A 52 -1.81 10.63 20.89
N PRO A 53 -1.85 9.44 21.54
CA PRO A 53 -2.11 9.38 22.98
C PRO A 53 -0.98 9.99 23.81
N ALA A 54 0.27 9.84 23.36
CA ALA A 54 1.44 10.39 24.06
C ALA A 54 1.43 11.93 24.05
N PHE A 55 1.08 12.53 22.91
CA PHE A 55 1.00 13.97 22.74
C PHE A 55 -0.11 14.57 23.60
N GLN A 56 -1.33 14.02 23.53
CA GLN A 56 -2.46 14.38 24.38
C GLN A 56 -2.06 14.41 25.87
N LYS A 57 -1.42 13.34 26.35
CA LYS A 57 -0.99 13.21 27.74
C LYS A 57 0.05 14.26 28.13
N LEU A 58 1.06 14.49 27.30
CA LEU A 58 2.12 15.46 27.60
C LEU A 58 1.61 16.91 27.53
N LEU A 59 0.75 17.22 26.55
CA LEU A 59 0.13 18.54 26.38
C LEU A 59 -0.71 18.92 27.60
N LYS A 60 -1.55 18.00 28.10
CA LYS A 60 -2.35 18.19 29.32
C LYS A 60 -1.52 18.25 30.60
N LYS A 61 -0.34 17.63 30.62
CA LYS A 61 0.60 17.71 31.75
C LYS A 61 1.33 19.05 31.80
N ASN A 62 1.53 19.70 30.64
CA ASN A 62 2.07 21.05 30.58
C ASN A 62 1.06 22.07 31.14
N ASP A 63 -0.17 22.08 30.62
CA ASP A 63 -1.31 22.81 31.20
C ASP A 63 -2.61 22.04 30.87
N SER A 64 -3.44 21.80 31.88
CA SER A 64 -4.71 21.08 31.72
C SER A 64 -5.72 21.84 30.84
N LYS A 65 -5.53 23.15 30.64
CA LYS A 65 -6.34 23.99 29.76
C LYS A 65 -5.93 23.91 28.30
N ASN A 66 -4.74 23.43 27.97
CA ASN A 66 -4.34 23.21 26.58
C ASN A 66 -5.31 22.23 25.94
N LYS A 67 -5.85 22.57 24.77
CA LYS A 67 -6.82 21.71 24.06
C LYS A 67 -6.19 21.11 22.82
N LEU A 68 -6.47 19.84 22.58
CA LEU A 68 -6.09 19.12 21.36
C LEU A 68 -7.27 19.03 20.40
N LEU A 69 -7.02 19.39 19.15
CA LEU A 69 -7.86 19.05 18.01
C LEU A 69 -7.25 17.87 17.24
N LEU A 70 -8.00 16.79 17.09
CA LEU A 70 -7.63 15.69 16.20
C LEU A 70 -8.30 15.86 14.84
N ILE A 71 -7.51 16.02 13.79
CA ILE A 71 -7.95 16.16 12.41
C ILE A 71 -7.70 14.82 11.70
N THR A 72 -8.77 14.07 11.46
CA THR A 72 -8.73 12.77 10.78
C THR A 72 -9.16 12.96 9.32
N VAL A 73 -8.24 12.76 8.40
CA VAL A 73 -8.47 12.85 6.94
C VAL A 73 -8.86 11.47 6.43
N TYR A 74 -10.16 11.30 6.17
CA TYR A 74 -10.71 10.04 5.64
C TYR A 74 -12.08 10.28 5.04
N ASP A 75 -12.31 9.74 3.85
CA ASP A 75 -13.51 9.99 3.03
C ASP A 75 -14.84 9.46 3.63
N ASN A 76 -14.77 8.67 4.70
CA ASN A 76 -15.92 8.14 5.41
C ASN A 76 -15.90 8.49 6.89
N LEU A 77 -16.84 9.34 7.30
CA LEU A 77 -17.00 9.83 8.67
C LEU A 77 -17.20 8.72 9.71
N GLU A 78 -18.01 7.72 9.41
CA GLU A 78 -18.36 6.65 10.37
C GLU A 78 -17.14 5.75 10.63
N LEU A 79 -16.42 5.39 9.56
CA LEU A 79 -15.18 4.62 9.65
C LEU A 79 -14.09 5.38 10.39
N ALA A 80 -13.91 6.67 10.09
CA ALA A 80 -12.92 7.50 10.76
C ALA A 80 -13.18 7.60 12.28
N ARG A 81 -14.45 7.77 12.67
CA ARG A 81 -14.87 7.78 14.08
C ARG A 81 -14.64 6.43 14.75
N ALA A 82 -15.06 5.34 14.11
CA ALA A 82 -14.87 4.00 14.63
C ALA A 82 -13.38 3.67 14.83
N TYR A 83 -12.53 4.11 13.90
CA TYR A 83 -11.08 3.96 13.98
C TYR A 83 -10.49 4.71 15.20
N ASN A 84 -10.80 6.01 15.35
CA ASN A 84 -10.36 6.79 16.51
C ASN A 84 -10.77 6.14 17.84
N ILE A 85 -12.02 5.65 17.94
CA ILE A 85 -12.53 4.98 19.14
C ILE A 85 -11.78 3.67 19.40
N LYS A 86 -11.61 2.83 18.38
CA LYS A 86 -10.92 1.52 18.48
C LYS A 86 -9.48 1.69 18.99
N HIS A 87 -8.81 2.77 18.57
CA HIS A 87 -7.41 3.04 18.92
C HIS A 87 -7.23 3.94 20.16
N ASN A 88 -8.32 4.36 20.83
CA ASN A 88 -8.31 5.28 21.97
C ASN A 88 -7.58 6.60 21.65
N TYR A 89 -7.82 7.15 20.46
CA TYR A 89 -7.30 8.44 20.04
C TYR A 89 -8.16 9.56 20.62
N ASP A 90 -7.94 9.84 21.90
CA ASP A 90 -8.65 10.86 22.65
C ASP A 90 -8.14 12.27 22.32
N ALA A 91 -9.06 13.19 22.03
CA ALA A 91 -8.84 14.62 21.85
C ALA A 91 -9.98 15.44 22.45
N ASP A 92 -9.76 16.73 22.70
CA ASP A 92 -10.81 17.64 23.17
C ASP A 92 -11.82 17.94 22.06
N PHE A 93 -11.33 17.99 20.82
CA PHE A 93 -12.13 18.23 19.62
C PHE A 93 -11.73 17.29 18.50
N TYR A 94 -12.66 17.05 17.58
CA TYR A 94 -12.45 16.20 16.42
C TYR A 94 -12.92 16.92 15.15
N LEU A 95 -12.08 16.92 14.13
CA LEU A 95 -12.44 17.32 12.77
C LEU A 95 -12.27 16.09 11.88
N TYR A 96 -13.34 15.69 11.21
CA TYR A 96 -13.30 14.61 10.23
C TYR A 96 -13.34 15.21 8.83
N ASP A 97 -12.18 15.28 8.17
CA ASP A 97 -12.07 15.82 6.82
C ASP A 97 -12.35 14.73 5.80
N THR A 98 -13.60 14.69 5.32
CA THR A 98 -14.08 13.71 4.35
C THR A 98 -13.92 14.16 2.89
N ASN A 99 -13.47 15.40 2.67
CA ASN A 99 -13.42 16.01 1.33
C ASN A 99 -12.01 16.54 0.99
N ASP A 100 -11.00 16.16 1.76
CA ASP A 100 -9.63 16.64 1.62
C ASP A 100 -9.49 18.18 1.62
N LEU A 101 -10.33 18.89 2.37
CA LEU A 101 -10.30 20.36 2.45
C LEU A 101 -8.94 20.90 2.94
N TYR A 102 -8.20 20.09 3.70
CA TYR A 102 -6.84 20.42 4.11
C TYR A 102 -5.91 20.74 2.92
N LYS A 103 -6.14 20.13 1.74
CA LYS A 103 -5.32 20.35 0.53
C LYS A 103 -5.41 21.79 0.02
N ASP A 104 -6.50 22.49 0.29
CA ASP A 104 -6.65 23.90 -0.10
C ASP A 104 -5.92 24.85 0.85
N ILE A 105 -5.51 24.37 2.03
CA ILE A 105 -4.97 25.19 3.11
C ILE A 105 -3.47 24.95 3.30
N PHE A 106 -3.06 23.69 3.25
CA PHE A 106 -1.71 23.26 3.54
C PHE A 106 -0.98 22.77 2.29
N SER A 107 0.32 22.99 2.28
CA SER A 107 1.25 22.49 1.27
C SER A 107 2.28 21.59 1.95
N PHE A 108 2.64 20.50 1.28
CA PHE A 108 3.60 19.50 1.74
C PHE A 108 4.75 19.39 0.75
N ASN A 109 5.96 19.17 1.24
CA ASN A 109 7.13 18.91 0.38
C ASN A 109 7.18 17.44 -0.13
N SER A 110 6.23 16.62 0.30
CA SER A 110 5.90 15.31 -0.26
C SER A 110 4.68 15.38 -1.19
N ASN A 111 4.41 14.30 -1.92
CA ASN A 111 3.17 14.13 -2.68
C ASN A 111 1.98 13.97 -1.71
N GLY A 112 1.54 15.07 -1.09
CA GLY A 112 0.46 15.08 -0.10
C GLY A 112 0.92 14.77 1.32
N MET A 113 -0.02 14.39 2.18
CA MET A 113 0.22 14.14 3.60
C MET A 113 0.77 12.73 3.83
N PHE A 114 2.05 12.64 4.21
CA PHE A 114 2.68 11.39 4.63
C PHE A 114 2.86 11.34 6.14
N GLY A 115 2.17 10.39 6.79
CA GLY A 115 2.16 10.22 8.23
C GLY A 115 1.36 11.26 9.02
N LEU A 116 1.86 11.63 10.19
CA LEU A 116 1.17 12.50 11.15
C LEU A 116 1.93 13.82 11.33
N TYR A 117 1.20 14.93 11.27
CA TYR A 117 1.76 16.27 11.48
C TYR A 117 1.16 16.92 12.70
N LEU A 118 2.01 17.61 13.46
CA LEU A 118 1.63 18.44 14.58
C LEU A 118 1.54 19.88 14.13
N LEU A 119 0.51 20.58 14.58
CA LEU A 119 0.24 21.97 14.23
C LEU A 119 -0.01 22.80 15.50
N LYS A 120 0.52 24.02 15.52
CA LYS A 120 0.10 25.08 16.45
C LYS A 120 -0.49 26.22 15.62
N ILE A 121 -1.74 26.57 15.87
CA ILE A 121 -2.50 27.49 15.05
C ILE A 121 -2.95 28.68 15.90
N ASN A 122 -2.68 29.89 15.42
CA ASN A 122 -3.33 31.09 15.90
C ASN A 122 -4.64 31.26 15.12
N LEU A 123 -5.76 30.92 15.77
CA LEU A 123 -7.05 30.88 15.11
C LEU A 123 -7.56 32.28 14.77
N SER A 124 -7.33 33.28 15.63
CA SER A 124 -7.78 34.66 15.40
C SER A 124 -7.21 35.24 14.10
N GLN A 125 -5.94 34.93 13.83
CA GLN A 125 -5.26 35.36 12.63
C GLN A 125 -5.45 34.39 11.46
N GLY A 126 -5.90 33.16 11.71
CA GLY A 126 -5.94 32.10 10.72
C GLY A 126 -4.53 31.71 10.25
N ARG A 127 -3.56 31.68 11.16
CA ARG A 127 -2.14 31.48 10.82
C ARG A 127 -1.59 30.24 11.51
N LEU A 128 -0.89 29.40 10.73
CA LEU A 128 -0.03 28.35 11.28
C LEU A 128 1.17 29.01 11.96
N MET A 129 1.28 28.85 13.28
CA MET A 129 2.42 29.37 14.04
C MET A 129 3.65 28.51 13.82
N THR A 130 3.50 27.19 13.92
CA THR A 130 4.54 26.22 13.58
C THR A 130 3.88 24.87 13.29
N GLY A 131 4.54 24.01 12.52
CA GLY A 131 4.07 22.66 12.25
C GLY A 131 5.13 21.76 11.62
N GLY A 132 4.88 20.46 11.65
CA GLY A 132 5.80 19.47 11.12
C GLY A 132 5.71 18.14 11.87
N GLN A 133 6.67 17.26 11.59
CA GLN A 133 6.88 16.07 12.38
C GLN A 133 7.69 16.37 13.65
N TYR A 134 7.53 15.53 14.67
CA TYR A 134 8.39 15.56 15.86
C TYR A 134 9.58 14.61 15.65
N ILE A 135 10.73 14.93 16.26
CA ILE A 135 11.89 14.02 16.28
C ILE A 135 11.85 13.20 17.56
N VAL A 136 11.71 13.89 18.71
CA VAL A 136 11.54 13.27 20.02
C VAL A 136 10.34 13.94 20.70
N LEU A 137 9.35 13.12 21.06
CA LEU A 137 8.15 13.59 21.76
C LEU A 137 8.37 13.48 23.28
N ASP A 138 8.89 14.55 23.88
CA ASP A 138 9.14 14.64 25.32
C ASP A 138 8.56 15.91 25.95
N LYS A 139 8.80 16.10 27.25
CA LYS A 139 8.35 17.29 27.98
C LYS A 139 8.99 18.58 27.44
N LYS A 140 10.26 18.53 27.04
CA LYS A 140 11.00 19.69 26.55
C LYS A 140 10.38 20.17 25.23
N PHE A 141 10.13 19.25 24.30
CA PHE A 141 9.45 19.53 23.05
C PHE A 141 8.09 20.21 23.26
N ILE A 142 7.28 19.73 24.20
CA ILE A 142 5.96 20.30 24.47
C ILE A 142 6.06 21.71 25.06
N ASN A 143 7.00 21.94 25.97
CA ASN A 143 7.24 23.28 26.49
C ASN A 143 7.66 24.24 25.36
N GLU A 144 8.61 23.82 24.52
CA GLU A 144 9.06 24.62 23.36
C GLU A 144 7.90 24.92 22.41
N LEU A 145 7.04 23.94 22.13
CA LEU A 145 5.85 24.12 21.30
C LEU A 145 4.88 25.14 21.92
N VAL A 146 4.55 25.00 23.20
CA VAL A 146 3.59 25.88 23.90
C VAL A 146 4.14 27.30 24.01
N ASP A 147 5.43 27.46 24.28
CA ASP A 147 6.08 28.76 24.45
C ASP A 147 6.42 29.45 23.11
N TYR A 148 6.30 28.76 21.97
CA TYR A 148 6.62 29.32 20.66
C TYR A 148 5.61 30.40 20.22
N GLU A 149 6.05 31.64 20.06
CA GLU A 149 5.21 32.78 19.63
C GLU A 149 5.42 33.21 18.16
N GLY A 150 6.34 32.55 17.45
CA GLY A 150 6.63 32.86 16.04
C GLY A 150 5.46 32.55 15.10
N ILE A 151 5.59 33.02 13.86
CA ILE A 151 4.69 32.68 12.76
C ILE A 151 5.53 32.02 11.68
N MET A 152 5.10 30.83 11.27
CA MET A 152 5.69 30.08 10.18
C MET A 152 5.33 30.74 8.87
N ASP A 153 6.33 30.96 8.01
CA ASP A 153 6.10 31.56 6.71
C ASP A 153 5.21 30.67 5.83
N ALA A 154 4.28 31.30 5.13
CA ALA A 154 3.46 30.63 4.14
C ALA A 154 4.32 30.22 2.94
N HIS A 155 4.09 29.03 2.42
CA HIS A 155 4.82 28.51 1.27
C HIS A 155 3.98 27.48 0.51
N ASN A 156 4.12 27.49 -0.81
CA ASN A 156 3.56 26.48 -1.70
C ASN A 156 4.74 25.70 -2.25
N TYR A 157 4.95 24.48 -1.76
CA TYR A 157 5.84 23.54 -2.42
C TYR A 157 5.28 23.24 -3.80
N GLU A 158 6.17 23.20 -4.79
CA GLU A 158 5.86 22.62 -6.09
C GLU A 158 5.52 21.15 -5.85
N GLN A 159 4.24 20.80 -5.93
CA GLN A 159 3.86 19.41 -6.09
C GLN A 159 4.28 19.01 -7.50
N ASN A 160 4.61 17.73 -7.72
CA ASN A 160 4.98 17.22 -9.04
C ASN A 160 3.77 17.31 -10.01
N GLU A 161 3.42 18.52 -10.44
CA GLU A 161 2.48 18.86 -11.50
C GLU A 161 3.28 19.18 -12.78
N ASP A 162 4.18 18.29 -13.20
CA ASP A 162 5.01 18.53 -14.39
C ASP A 162 5.13 17.29 -15.27
N ILE A 163 4.06 16.51 -15.37
CA ILE A 163 3.84 15.70 -16.55
C ILE A 163 2.45 16.05 -17.04
N ASP A 164 2.41 16.66 -18.22
CA ASP A 164 1.17 17.00 -18.90
C ASP A 164 0.38 15.69 -19.10
N GLU A 165 -0.76 15.52 -18.41
CA GLU A 165 -1.62 14.34 -18.57
C GLU A 165 -2.04 14.18 -20.04
N ASP A 166 -2.00 15.27 -20.82
CA ASP A 166 -2.26 15.32 -22.26
C ASP A 166 -1.20 14.57 -23.11
N GLU A 167 -0.02 14.24 -22.56
CA GLU A 167 1.01 13.43 -23.26
C GLU A 167 0.74 11.92 -23.21
N ILE A 168 -0.30 11.46 -22.51
CA ILE A 168 -0.58 10.04 -22.32
C ILE A 168 -1.67 9.55 -23.27
N ASP A 169 -1.38 8.44 -23.94
CA ASP A 169 -2.38 7.70 -24.70
C ASP A 169 -3.23 6.83 -23.75
N TYR A 170 -4.32 7.43 -23.27
CA TYR A 170 -5.36 6.73 -22.50
C TYR A 170 -6.29 5.93 -23.44
N PRO A 171 -6.76 4.75 -23.01
CA PRO A 171 -7.61 3.92 -23.85
C PRO A 171 -8.95 4.60 -24.18
N VAL A 172 -9.33 4.58 -25.46
CA VAL A 172 -10.65 5.06 -25.91
C VAL A 172 -11.71 3.98 -25.66
N ARG A 173 -12.81 4.35 -25.00
CA ARG A 173 -13.91 3.42 -24.69
C ARG A 173 -14.91 3.35 -25.83
N ASP A 174 -14.70 2.39 -26.72
CA ASP A 174 -15.54 2.23 -27.91
C ASP A 174 -16.70 1.23 -27.73
N GLN A 175 -16.74 0.50 -26.61
CA GLN A 175 -17.75 -0.52 -26.35
C GLN A 175 -18.32 -0.46 -24.93
N GLU A 176 -19.65 -0.59 -24.84
CA GLU A 176 -20.34 -0.78 -23.58
C GLU A 176 -20.29 -2.27 -23.18
N LEU A 177 -19.59 -2.58 -22.10
CA LEU A 177 -19.47 -3.94 -21.59
C LEU A 177 -20.71 -4.31 -20.77
N SER A 178 -21.37 -5.40 -21.13
CA SER A 178 -22.42 -5.98 -20.28
C SER A 178 -21.86 -6.46 -18.94
N TYR A 179 -22.64 -6.37 -17.87
CA TYR A 179 -22.20 -6.72 -16.52
C TYR A 179 -23.31 -7.31 -15.66
N THR A 180 -22.92 -7.92 -14.54
CA THR A 180 -23.80 -8.39 -13.46
C THR A 180 -23.35 -7.78 -12.13
N ASP A 181 -24.30 -7.29 -11.35
CA ASP A 181 -24.05 -6.75 -10.01
C ASP A 181 -24.43 -7.77 -8.93
N HIS A 182 -23.57 -7.92 -7.92
CA HIS A 182 -23.84 -8.65 -6.68
C HIS A 182 -23.73 -7.69 -5.51
N TYR A 183 -24.84 -7.44 -4.81
CA TYR A 183 -24.83 -6.55 -3.64
C TYR A 183 -24.08 -7.18 -2.48
N ILE A 184 -23.41 -6.33 -1.70
CA ILE A 184 -22.64 -6.76 -0.52
C ILE A 184 -23.39 -6.31 0.74
N GLN A 185 -23.66 -7.27 1.60
CA GLN A 185 -24.23 -7.04 2.93
C GLN A 185 -23.10 -7.00 3.96
N GLU A 186 -22.70 -5.78 4.32
CA GLU A 186 -21.71 -5.49 5.37
C GLU A 186 -22.27 -5.77 6.78
N GLU A 187 -21.38 -6.10 7.71
CA GLU A 187 -21.67 -6.21 9.15
C GLU A 187 -21.32 -4.89 9.83
N LYS A 188 -22.07 -4.47 10.87
CA LYS A 188 -21.86 -3.16 11.50
C LYS A 188 -20.45 -2.96 12.06
N GLU A 189 -19.82 -4.03 12.52
CA GLU A 189 -18.47 -4.02 13.09
C GLU A 189 -17.38 -4.05 12.00
N PHE A 190 -17.73 -4.46 10.77
CA PHE A 190 -16.82 -4.70 9.66
C PHE A 190 -17.32 -4.01 8.39
N LEU A 191 -17.25 -2.67 8.41
CA LEU A 191 -17.54 -1.83 7.26
C LEU A 191 -16.33 -1.76 6.33
N ILE A 192 -16.56 -1.88 5.02
CA ILE A 192 -15.53 -1.83 3.99
C ILE A 192 -14.94 -0.43 3.94
N SER A 193 -13.63 -0.34 4.14
CA SER A 193 -12.84 0.88 4.15
C SER A 193 -12.10 1.08 2.82
N SER A 194 -10.82 0.71 2.75
CA SER A 194 -10.02 0.58 1.54
C SER A 194 -9.31 -0.77 1.56
N VAL A 195 -8.90 -1.24 0.39
CA VAL A 195 -8.27 -2.56 0.23
C VAL A 195 -6.76 -2.42 0.20
N TYR A 196 -6.07 -3.34 0.87
CA TYR A 196 -4.65 -3.57 0.68
C TYR A 196 -4.43 -4.74 -0.28
N GLY A 197 -3.72 -4.50 -1.38
CA GLY A 197 -3.38 -5.52 -2.37
C GLY A 197 -4.58 -5.98 -3.20
N LYS A 198 -4.60 -7.28 -3.53
CA LYS A 198 -5.57 -7.89 -4.46
C LYS A 198 -6.93 -8.13 -3.82
N ILE A 199 -8.01 -7.88 -4.59
CA ILE A 199 -9.36 -8.37 -4.31
C ILE A 199 -9.56 -9.69 -5.04
N THR A 200 -10.00 -10.73 -4.33
CA THR A 200 -10.28 -12.06 -4.89
C THR A 200 -11.78 -12.33 -4.87
N TYR A 201 -12.33 -12.74 -6.02
CA TYR A 201 -13.67 -13.33 -6.08
C TYR A 201 -13.59 -14.70 -6.77
N ASP A 202 -13.67 -15.77 -5.99
CA ASP A 202 -13.50 -17.14 -6.47
C ASP A 202 -14.33 -18.09 -5.57
N ASN A 203 -14.91 -19.15 -6.16
CA ASN A 203 -15.78 -20.12 -5.47
C ASN A 203 -16.82 -19.47 -4.53
N ASP A 204 -17.54 -18.46 -5.03
CA ASP A 204 -18.56 -17.72 -4.28
C ASP A 204 -18.05 -16.92 -3.07
N TYR A 205 -16.73 -16.86 -2.84
CA TYR A 205 -16.11 -16.02 -1.83
C TYR A 205 -15.56 -14.73 -2.42
N LEU A 206 -15.96 -13.59 -1.84
CA LEU A 206 -15.29 -12.30 -2.03
C LEU A 206 -14.38 -12.06 -0.82
N ILE A 207 -13.09 -11.89 -1.09
CA ILE A 207 -12.03 -11.80 -0.08
C ILE A 207 -11.11 -10.62 -0.41
N PHE A 208 -10.79 -9.83 0.60
CA PHE A 208 -9.76 -8.79 0.52
C PHE A 208 -9.27 -8.43 1.92
N THR A 209 -8.05 -7.92 2.01
CA THR A 209 -7.54 -7.30 3.23
C THR A 209 -8.06 -5.87 3.33
N ASP A 210 -8.77 -5.57 4.42
CA ASP A 210 -9.24 -4.22 4.70
C ASP A 210 -8.20 -3.45 5.52
N VAL A 211 -7.88 -2.23 5.07
CA VAL A 211 -6.82 -1.39 5.64
C VAL A 211 -7.12 -0.98 7.09
N LEU A 212 -8.32 -0.46 7.38
CA LEU A 212 -8.66 0.02 8.72
C LEU A 212 -8.97 -1.12 9.70
N SER A 213 -9.57 -2.22 9.23
CA SER A 213 -9.78 -3.40 10.05
C SER A 213 -8.49 -4.18 10.29
N ASN A 214 -7.50 -4.07 9.38
CA ASN A 214 -6.18 -4.71 9.45
C ASN A 214 -6.26 -6.25 9.52
N GLY A 215 -7.00 -6.82 8.58
CA GLY A 215 -7.22 -8.26 8.41
C GLY A 215 -8.07 -8.54 7.18
N ALA A 216 -8.34 -9.81 6.90
CA ALA A 216 -9.13 -10.18 5.73
C ALA A 216 -10.63 -10.19 6.05
N MET A 217 -11.40 -9.49 5.23
CA MET A 217 -12.85 -9.61 5.19
C MET A 217 -13.24 -10.74 4.24
N VAL A 218 -14.12 -11.63 4.70
CA VAL A 218 -14.64 -12.75 3.91
C VAL A 218 -16.14 -12.58 3.77
N PHE A 219 -16.61 -12.50 2.54
CA PHE A 219 -18.02 -12.54 2.18
C PHE A 219 -18.30 -13.79 1.37
N HIS A 220 -19.46 -14.41 1.56
CA HIS A 220 -19.88 -15.59 0.81
C HIS A 220 -21.24 -15.35 0.17
N LYS A 221 -21.43 -15.87 -1.03
CA LYS A 221 -22.70 -15.76 -1.75
C LYS A 221 -23.83 -16.47 -1.01
N ASP A 222 -24.93 -15.77 -0.80
CA ASP A 222 -26.19 -16.32 -0.29
C ASP A 222 -27.22 -16.35 -1.44
N GLU A 223 -27.46 -17.53 -1.99
CA GLU A 223 -28.40 -17.76 -3.09
C GLU A 223 -29.84 -17.32 -2.77
N LYS A 224 -30.25 -17.28 -1.50
CA LYS A 224 -31.62 -16.85 -1.14
C LYS A 224 -31.75 -15.34 -1.13
N LYS A 225 -30.66 -14.63 -0.82
CA LYS A 225 -30.63 -13.16 -0.75
C LYS A 225 -30.14 -12.52 -2.03
N ASP A 226 -29.58 -13.31 -2.94
CA ASP A 226 -28.88 -12.83 -4.14
C ASP A 226 -27.84 -11.75 -3.81
N ALA A 227 -27.05 -12.02 -2.76
CA ALA A 227 -26.09 -11.09 -2.19
C ALA A 227 -24.86 -11.81 -1.66
N LEU A 228 -23.74 -11.09 -1.61
CA LEU A 228 -22.54 -11.48 -0.88
C LEU A 228 -22.72 -11.04 0.58
N VAL A 229 -22.82 -11.99 1.49
CA VAL A 229 -23.08 -11.73 2.91
C VAL A 229 -21.78 -11.88 3.68
N PHE A 230 -21.54 -10.96 4.63
CA PHE A 230 -20.41 -11.08 5.55
C PHE A 230 -20.41 -12.46 6.21
N ASN A 231 -19.30 -13.16 6.08
CA ASN A 231 -19.12 -14.51 6.60
C ASN A 231 -18.20 -14.50 7.83
N SER A 232 -17.03 -13.89 7.70
CA SER A 232 -16.03 -13.84 8.77
C SER A 232 -15.02 -12.71 8.57
N PHE A 233 -14.38 -12.34 9.67
CA PHE A 233 -13.17 -11.52 9.68
C PHE A 233 -12.01 -12.38 10.19
N ILE A 234 -10.92 -12.43 9.43
CA ILE A 234 -9.78 -13.30 9.70
C ILE A 234 -8.55 -12.45 9.98
N GLU A 235 -7.92 -12.69 11.12
CA GLU A 235 -6.65 -12.07 11.52
C GLU A 235 -5.69 -13.06 12.19
N ALA A 236 -4.45 -12.61 12.40
CA ALA A 236 -3.46 -13.35 13.16
C ALA A 236 -3.89 -13.50 14.64
N ASP A 237 -3.82 -14.73 15.16
CA ASP A 237 -4.13 -15.03 16.55
C ASP A 237 -2.98 -14.67 17.50
N SER A 238 -3.20 -14.85 18.81
CA SER A 238 -2.22 -14.48 19.83
C SER A 238 -0.90 -15.27 19.77
N LEU A 239 -0.92 -16.51 19.25
CA LEU A 239 0.27 -17.33 19.09
C LEU A 239 1.05 -16.93 17.84
N GLU A 240 0.34 -16.68 16.73
CA GLU A 240 0.91 -16.17 15.48
C GLU A 240 1.55 -14.80 15.69
N LYS A 241 0.84 -13.88 16.36
CA LYS A 241 1.32 -12.54 16.74
C LYS A 241 2.61 -12.57 17.59
N ARG A 242 2.89 -13.68 18.28
CA ARG A 242 4.07 -13.85 19.14
C ARG A 242 5.22 -14.60 18.50
N LYS A 243 5.07 -15.10 17.27
CA LYS A 243 6.04 -15.99 16.61
C LYS A 243 7.49 -15.48 16.62
N PHE A 244 7.66 -14.18 16.43
CA PHE A 244 8.95 -13.53 16.21
C PHE A 244 9.38 -12.65 17.40
N ILE A 245 8.69 -12.77 18.53
CA ILE A 245 9.00 -12.01 19.74
C ILE A 245 10.02 -12.79 20.56
N THR A 246 11.22 -12.24 20.73
CA THR A 246 12.31 -12.91 21.47
C THR A 246 12.55 -12.32 22.86
N ILE A 247 11.87 -11.21 23.19
CA ILE A 247 11.97 -10.52 24.48
C ILE A 247 11.05 -11.12 25.57
N PRO A 248 11.34 -10.88 26.87
CA PRO A 248 10.47 -11.32 27.96
C PRO A 248 9.06 -10.76 27.89
N ASP A 249 8.08 -11.55 28.33
CA ASP A 249 6.65 -11.21 28.29
C ASP A 249 6.30 -9.87 28.93
N GLU A 250 6.90 -9.57 30.08
CA GLU A 250 6.64 -8.31 30.80
C GLU A 250 7.00 -7.09 29.95
N LEU A 251 8.16 -7.14 29.28
CA LEU A 251 8.63 -6.07 28.40
C LEU A 251 7.76 -5.97 27.15
N PHE A 252 7.37 -7.11 26.56
CA PHE A 252 6.46 -7.12 25.42
C PHE A 252 5.09 -6.51 25.76
N GLN A 253 4.52 -6.82 26.92
CA GLN A 253 3.26 -6.21 27.37
C GLN A 253 3.41 -4.71 27.63
N GLU A 254 4.59 -4.24 28.05
CA GLU A 254 4.87 -2.81 28.17
C GLU A 254 4.86 -2.11 26.81
N GLU A 255 5.50 -2.69 25.80
CA GLU A 255 5.52 -2.14 24.45
C GLU A 255 4.14 -2.14 23.77
N ILE A 256 3.32 -3.17 24.01
CA ILE A 256 1.90 -3.18 23.60
C ILE A 256 1.16 -2.00 24.24
N LYS A 257 1.32 -1.78 25.55
CA LYS A 257 0.66 -0.66 26.25
C LYS A 257 1.11 0.71 25.75
N LYS A 258 2.35 0.82 25.28
CA LYS A 258 2.88 2.03 24.65
C LYS A 258 2.41 2.20 23.20
N GLY A 259 1.85 1.16 22.58
CA GLY A 259 1.40 1.16 21.20
C GLY A 259 2.48 0.86 20.16
N PHE A 260 3.69 0.44 20.56
CA PHE A 260 4.84 0.24 19.65
C PHE A 260 4.82 -1.08 18.88
N VAL A 261 3.82 -1.94 19.12
CA VAL A 261 3.73 -3.27 18.49
C VAL A 261 2.67 -3.25 17.40
N PHE A 262 3.10 -3.43 16.16
CA PHE A 262 2.23 -3.41 14.98
C PHE A 262 2.19 -4.78 14.33
N TYR A 263 1.00 -5.15 13.89
CA TYR A 263 0.76 -6.31 13.03
C TYR A 263 0.14 -5.72 11.78
N ILE A 264 0.73 -5.93 10.60
CA ILE A 264 0.22 -5.32 9.37
C ILE A 264 -0.24 -6.44 8.46
N ALA A 265 -1.55 -6.55 8.29
CA ALA A 265 -2.14 -7.41 7.26
C ALA A 265 -1.83 -6.79 5.90
N CYS A 266 -1.27 -7.60 5.01
CA CYS A 266 -0.87 -7.20 3.68
C CYS A 266 -1.87 -7.78 2.67
N GLU A 267 -1.46 -8.59 1.70
CA GLU A 267 -2.38 -9.18 0.74
C GLU A 267 -3.05 -10.47 1.26
N SER A 268 -4.26 -10.75 0.79
CA SER A 268 -4.99 -12.00 1.03
C SER A 268 -5.28 -12.72 -0.28
N GLN A 269 -5.15 -14.05 -0.30
CA GLN A 269 -5.45 -14.88 -1.48
C GLN A 269 -6.17 -16.18 -1.10
N LEU A 270 -7.00 -16.68 -2.02
CA LEU A 270 -7.63 -17.99 -1.91
C LEU A 270 -6.81 -19.02 -2.70
N ARG A 271 -6.33 -20.05 -2.01
CA ARG A 271 -5.60 -21.18 -2.59
C ARG A 271 -6.52 -22.40 -2.69
N ASP A 272 -6.48 -23.04 -3.85
CA ASP A 272 -7.25 -24.25 -4.18
C ASP A 272 -8.75 -24.13 -3.90
N GLY A 273 -9.28 -22.91 -3.85
CA GLY A 273 -10.69 -22.65 -3.61
C GLY A 273 -11.16 -22.80 -2.17
N GLU A 274 -10.27 -23.13 -1.22
CA GLU A 274 -10.66 -23.46 0.16
C GLU A 274 -9.78 -22.79 1.22
N ILE A 275 -8.49 -22.57 0.94
CA ILE A 275 -7.54 -22.08 1.94
C ILE A 275 -7.32 -20.59 1.72
N LEU A 276 -7.78 -19.78 2.67
CA LEU A 276 -7.44 -18.37 2.76
C LEU A 276 -6.04 -18.23 3.35
N SER A 277 -5.16 -17.60 2.59
CA SER A 277 -3.81 -17.20 2.98
C SER A 277 -3.76 -15.69 3.12
N ILE A 278 -3.18 -15.18 4.21
CA ILE A 278 -3.02 -13.74 4.44
C ILE A 278 -1.56 -13.48 4.77
N ALA A 279 -0.91 -12.67 3.96
CA ALA A 279 0.44 -12.19 4.24
C ALA A 279 0.40 -11.16 5.36
N TYR A 280 1.34 -11.26 6.29
CA TYR A 280 1.51 -10.36 7.40
C TYR A 280 2.96 -9.89 7.49
N SER A 281 3.13 -8.61 7.79
CA SER A 281 4.34 -8.10 8.43
C SER A 281 4.12 -8.16 9.94
N LEU A 282 4.69 -9.19 10.57
CA LEU A 282 4.62 -9.39 12.02
C LEU A 282 5.83 -8.76 12.71
N PRO A 283 5.70 -8.30 13.97
CA PRO A 283 6.79 -7.65 14.67
C PRO A 283 7.85 -8.68 15.08
N TYR A 284 9.10 -8.43 14.72
CA TYR A 284 10.28 -9.07 15.31
C TYR A 284 10.91 -8.09 16.28
N ILE A 285 10.95 -8.48 17.56
CA ILE A 285 11.44 -7.63 18.64
C ILE A 285 12.52 -8.39 19.38
N GLU A 286 13.70 -7.79 19.48
CA GLU A 286 14.85 -8.34 20.20
C GLU A 286 15.55 -7.28 21.06
N ILE A 287 16.40 -7.74 21.98
CA ILE A 287 17.29 -6.86 22.75
C ILE A 287 18.58 -6.71 21.96
N GLU A 288 18.76 -5.57 21.29
CA GLU A 288 19.98 -5.27 20.51
C GLU A 288 21.16 -4.99 21.44
N LYS A 289 20.91 -4.28 22.54
CA LYS A 289 21.95 -3.86 23.47
C LYS A 289 21.41 -3.66 24.88
N GLU A 290 22.25 -3.89 25.87
CA GLU A 290 22.01 -3.49 27.25
C GLU A 290 23.12 -2.52 27.67
N VAL A 291 22.74 -1.33 28.13
CA VAL A 291 23.67 -0.28 28.59
C VAL A 291 23.19 0.22 29.95
N ASP A 292 24.04 0.13 30.97
CA ASP A 292 23.74 0.57 32.34
C ASP A 292 22.42 -0.03 32.91
N GLY A 293 22.12 -1.28 32.56
CA GLY A 293 20.90 -1.98 32.96
C GLY A 293 19.64 -1.58 32.18
N VAL A 294 19.77 -0.71 31.17
CA VAL A 294 18.70 -0.33 30.24
C VAL A 294 18.81 -1.19 28.99
N LYS A 295 17.73 -1.91 28.68
CA LYS A 295 17.61 -2.71 27.46
C LYS A 295 17.12 -1.84 26.31
N HIS A 296 17.89 -1.80 25.25
CA HIS A 296 17.55 -1.15 23.99
C HIS A 296 16.94 -2.21 23.07
N LEU A 297 15.70 -1.96 22.65
CA LEU A 297 14.93 -2.88 21.82
C LEU A 297 15.09 -2.52 20.36
N GLY A 298 15.34 -3.54 19.54
CA GLY A 298 15.23 -3.48 18.09
C GLY A 298 13.81 -3.87 17.66
N PHE A 299 13.27 -3.14 16.69
CA PHE A 299 11.94 -3.41 16.12
C PHE A 299 12.08 -3.58 14.61
N TYR A 300 11.74 -4.78 14.14
CA TYR A 300 11.84 -5.18 12.75
C TYR A 300 10.54 -5.81 12.26
N ASN A 301 10.41 -5.94 10.95
CA ASN A 301 9.28 -6.57 10.28
C ASN A 301 9.69 -7.97 9.81
N SER A 302 9.02 -9.00 10.33
CA SER A 302 9.18 -10.37 9.88
C SER A 302 7.99 -10.82 9.04
N PRO A 303 8.22 -11.27 7.80
CA PRO A 303 7.15 -11.73 6.93
C PRO A 303 6.61 -13.09 7.39
N ALA A 304 5.29 -13.27 7.32
CA ALA A 304 4.62 -14.55 7.53
C ALA A 304 3.35 -14.65 6.67
N ILE A 305 2.86 -15.87 6.46
CA ILE A 305 1.54 -16.09 5.85
C ILE A 305 0.73 -16.97 6.78
N ILE A 306 -0.37 -16.43 7.31
CA ILE A 306 -1.33 -17.21 8.10
C ILE A 306 -2.32 -17.88 7.17
N ASN A 307 -2.73 -19.10 7.52
CA ASN A 307 -3.62 -19.91 6.69
C ASN A 307 -4.86 -20.33 7.48
N ARG A 308 -6.03 -20.25 6.84
CA ARG A 308 -7.32 -20.73 7.35
C ARG A 308 -8.05 -21.50 6.27
N ASN A 309 -8.61 -22.66 6.60
CA ASN A 309 -9.51 -23.37 5.71
C ASN A 309 -10.94 -22.82 5.90
N LEU A 310 -11.53 -22.25 4.85
CA LEU A 310 -12.85 -21.63 4.89
C LEU A 310 -14.00 -22.65 4.95
N VAL A 311 -13.78 -23.89 4.51
CA VAL A 311 -14.78 -24.96 4.50
C VAL A 311 -14.90 -25.62 5.88
N SER A 312 -13.77 -26.03 6.46
CA SER A 312 -13.73 -26.64 7.80
C SER A 312 -13.70 -25.61 8.93
N ASN A 313 -13.49 -24.33 8.61
CA ASN A 313 -13.23 -23.26 9.56
C ASN A 313 -12.07 -23.59 10.52
N SER A 314 -11.02 -24.24 9.99
CA SER A 314 -9.84 -24.65 10.76
C SER A 314 -8.65 -23.73 10.51
N LYS A 315 -7.81 -23.61 11.55
CA LYS A 315 -6.48 -23.03 11.44
C LYS A 315 -5.54 -24.04 10.78
N GLU A 316 -4.80 -23.56 9.79
CA GLU A 316 -3.72 -24.30 9.13
C GLU A 316 -2.35 -23.80 9.60
N GLU A 317 -1.29 -24.53 9.25
CA GLU A 317 0.07 -24.15 9.59
C GLU A 317 0.42 -22.77 9.01
N MET A 318 0.96 -21.89 9.85
CA MET A 318 1.48 -20.60 9.42
C MET A 318 2.81 -20.81 8.72
N TYR A 319 2.96 -20.18 7.55
CA TYR A 319 4.21 -20.15 6.81
C TYR A 319 5.12 -19.03 7.35
N SER A 320 6.41 -19.33 7.52
CA SER A 320 7.42 -18.37 7.94
C SER A 320 8.65 -18.54 7.05
N TYR A 321 9.28 -17.43 6.69
CA TYR A 321 10.50 -17.45 5.88
C TYR A 321 11.70 -17.77 6.77
N ASN A 322 12.56 -18.68 6.33
CA ASN A 322 13.80 -19.06 7.00
C ASN A 322 14.97 -18.27 6.41
N ILE A 323 14.93 -16.95 6.60
CA ILE A 323 15.92 -16.01 6.06
C ILE A 323 16.56 -15.23 7.21
N ASN A 324 17.87 -15.00 7.10
CA ASN A 324 18.54 -14.04 7.96
C ASN A 324 18.43 -12.65 7.34
N ILE A 325 17.46 -11.86 7.82
CA ILE A 325 17.19 -10.51 7.30
C ILE A 325 18.40 -9.56 7.35
N PHE A 326 19.41 -9.88 8.18
CA PHE A 326 20.61 -9.07 8.35
C PHE A 326 21.77 -9.44 7.41
N GLU A 327 21.71 -10.61 6.75
CA GLU A 327 22.78 -11.12 5.89
C GLU A 327 22.36 -11.26 4.41
N GLU A 328 21.11 -10.91 4.09
CA GLU A 328 20.56 -11.07 2.74
C GLU A 328 21.06 -10.00 1.78
N SER A 329 21.18 -10.37 0.50
CA SER A 329 21.46 -9.43 -0.60
C SER A 329 20.20 -9.04 -1.37
N PHE A 330 19.05 -9.58 -0.95
CA PHE A 330 17.75 -9.37 -1.59
C PHE A 330 16.72 -8.90 -0.57
N PHE A 331 15.87 -7.98 -1.02
CA PHE A 331 14.60 -7.66 -0.38
C PHE A 331 13.51 -8.56 -0.94
N TYR A 332 12.63 -9.06 -0.07
CA TYR A 332 11.49 -9.90 -0.43
C TYR A 332 10.18 -9.15 -0.14
N THR A 333 9.44 -8.81 -1.19
CA THR A 333 8.21 -8.04 -1.10
C THR A 333 7.05 -8.96 -0.71
N HIS A 334 6.96 -9.34 0.56
CA HIS A 334 5.86 -10.18 1.07
C HIS A 334 4.49 -9.50 1.05
N TYR A 335 4.42 -8.24 0.61
CA TYR A 335 3.18 -7.50 0.38
C TYR A 335 2.34 -8.05 -0.79
N ASN A 336 2.96 -8.85 -1.67
CA ASN A 336 2.31 -9.62 -2.72
C ASN A 336 2.97 -10.99 -2.80
N PHE A 337 2.16 -12.05 -2.85
CA PHE A 337 2.64 -13.43 -2.92
C PHE A 337 1.76 -14.27 -3.83
N SER A 338 2.20 -15.48 -4.15
CA SER A 338 1.38 -16.50 -4.80
C SER A 338 1.75 -17.87 -4.29
N SER A 339 0.75 -18.75 -4.17
CA SER A 339 1.00 -20.15 -3.84
C SER A 339 1.23 -20.97 -5.11
N ILE A 340 2.37 -21.66 -5.18
CA ILE A 340 2.74 -22.57 -6.26
C ILE A 340 2.88 -23.97 -5.65
N LYS A 341 1.81 -24.77 -5.69
CA LYS A 341 1.71 -26.01 -4.88
C LYS A 341 1.97 -25.72 -3.39
N ASN A 342 3.05 -26.30 -2.84
CA ASN A 342 3.47 -26.14 -1.45
C ASN A 342 4.56 -25.06 -1.28
N CYS A 343 4.86 -24.30 -2.34
CA CYS A 343 5.85 -23.24 -2.34
C CYS A 343 5.17 -21.87 -2.34
N ILE A 344 5.88 -20.85 -1.87
CA ILE A 344 5.43 -19.46 -1.88
C ILE A 344 6.34 -18.65 -2.81
N ALA A 345 5.74 -18.01 -3.80
CA ALA A 345 6.44 -17.06 -4.67
C ALA A 345 6.16 -15.63 -4.19
N VAL A 346 7.20 -14.80 -4.12
CA VAL A 346 7.09 -13.37 -3.80
C VAL A 346 7.97 -12.56 -4.73
N GLY A 347 7.61 -11.29 -4.93
CA GLY A 347 8.50 -10.35 -5.59
C GLY A 347 9.84 -10.22 -4.84
N THR A 348 10.92 -10.01 -5.58
CA THR A 348 12.26 -9.83 -5.00
C THR A 348 13.02 -8.75 -5.74
N ARG A 349 13.96 -8.12 -5.04
CA ARG A 349 14.82 -7.07 -5.59
C ARG A 349 16.18 -7.18 -4.91
N LYS A 350 17.28 -6.95 -5.62
CA LYS A 350 18.58 -6.79 -4.94
C LYS A 350 18.52 -5.58 -4.00
N LEU A 351 19.25 -5.61 -2.90
CA LEU A 351 19.41 -4.45 -2.01
C LEU A 351 20.27 -3.40 -2.70
N THR A 352 19.61 -2.52 -3.44
CA THR A 352 20.18 -1.43 -4.23
C THR A 352 19.09 -0.41 -4.54
N TRP A 353 19.44 0.72 -5.16
CA TRP A 353 18.47 1.71 -5.63
C TRP A 353 17.33 1.03 -6.43
N PRO A 354 16.05 1.36 -6.15
CA PRO A 354 15.57 2.45 -5.30
C PRO A 354 15.26 2.06 -3.84
N ILE A 355 15.68 0.87 -3.38
CA ILE A 355 15.55 0.52 -1.97
C ILE A 355 16.46 1.46 -1.17
N GLU A 356 15.95 1.96 -0.03
CA GLU A 356 16.64 2.89 0.86
C GLU A 356 17.91 2.24 1.46
N PHE A 357 18.99 2.29 0.69
CA PHE A 357 20.37 1.99 1.08
C PHE A 357 21.23 3.20 0.72
N GLU A 358 22.22 3.49 1.55
CA GLU A 358 23.20 4.52 1.26
C GLU A 358 23.94 4.16 -0.04
N ALA A 359 24.05 5.12 -0.96
CA ALA A 359 24.61 4.86 -2.30
C ALA A 359 26.04 4.30 -2.22
N GLU A 360 26.79 4.73 -1.21
CA GLU A 360 28.16 4.30 -0.90
C GLU A 360 28.28 2.79 -0.69
N ASP A 361 27.20 2.11 -0.25
CA ASP A 361 27.20 0.68 0.03
C ASP A 361 27.28 -0.20 -1.24
N TYR A 362 26.96 0.35 -2.41
CA TYR A 362 26.89 -0.43 -3.66
C TYR A 362 27.30 0.33 -4.93
N MET A 363 27.56 1.63 -4.89
CA MET A 363 27.87 2.41 -6.11
C MET A 363 29.10 1.90 -6.88
N PHE A 364 30.05 1.25 -6.20
CA PHE A 364 31.24 0.66 -6.81
C PHE A 364 31.09 -0.84 -7.14
N ASP A 365 29.95 -1.45 -6.79
CA ASP A 365 29.63 -2.83 -7.11
C ASP A 365 28.84 -2.90 -8.42
N MET A 366 29.46 -3.45 -9.46
CA MET A 366 28.86 -3.57 -10.78
C MET A 366 27.66 -4.52 -10.82
N GLU A 367 27.54 -5.46 -9.87
CA GLU A 367 26.41 -6.39 -9.78
C GLU A 367 25.20 -5.81 -9.04
N ARG A 368 25.42 -4.70 -8.32
CA ARG A 368 24.38 -4.04 -7.51
C ARG A 368 24.04 -2.64 -8.01
N ASN A 369 24.92 -1.92 -8.70
CA ASN A 369 24.65 -0.54 -9.12
C ASN A 369 23.81 -0.47 -10.43
N PRO A 370 22.50 -0.15 -10.37
CA PRO A 370 21.65 -0.11 -11.57
C PRO A 370 22.02 0.99 -12.56
N PHE A 371 22.79 2.00 -12.14
CA PHE A 371 23.27 3.07 -13.01
C PHE A 371 24.53 2.66 -13.81
N ASN A 372 25.06 1.46 -13.57
CA ASN A 372 26.11 0.88 -14.38
C ASN A 372 25.51 -0.10 -15.39
N PRO A 373 25.72 0.06 -16.71
CA PRO A 373 25.18 -0.87 -17.72
C PRO A 373 25.56 -2.33 -17.48
N LEU A 374 26.73 -2.62 -16.86
CA LEU A 374 27.12 -3.99 -16.54
C LEU A 374 26.17 -4.69 -15.57
N PHE A 375 25.42 -3.95 -14.74
CA PHE A 375 24.41 -4.51 -13.84
C PHE A 375 23.42 -5.42 -14.58
N TYR A 376 23.00 -5.01 -15.77
CA TYR A 376 22.03 -5.74 -16.60
C TYR A 376 22.62 -6.94 -17.35
N THR A 377 23.94 -7.10 -17.30
CA THR A 377 24.61 -8.32 -17.79
C THR A 377 24.62 -9.45 -16.74
N TYR A 378 24.38 -9.11 -15.47
CA TYR A 378 24.17 -10.05 -14.39
C TYR A 378 22.68 -10.40 -14.26
N LYS A 379 22.37 -11.50 -13.56
CA LYS A 379 20.98 -11.84 -13.25
C LYS A 379 20.39 -10.86 -12.24
N ASN A 380 19.24 -10.29 -12.59
CA ASN A 380 18.45 -9.39 -11.77
C ASN A 380 17.02 -9.94 -11.61
N PRO A 381 16.87 -11.06 -10.89
CA PRO A 381 15.57 -11.67 -10.73
C PRO A 381 14.61 -10.76 -9.98
N TYR A 382 13.34 -10.85 -10.35
CA TYR A 382 12.27 -10.07 -9.73
C TYR A 382 11.22 -10.95 -9.01
N ILE A 383 11.37 -12.28 -9.02
CA ILE A 383 10.60 -13.22 -8.17
C ILE A 383 11.53 -14.21 -7.48
N THR A 384 11.26 -14.50 -6.20
CA THR A 384 11.85 -15.61 -5.44
C THR A 384 10.78 -16.63 -5.11
N LEU A 385 11.09 -17.91 -5.30
CA LEU A 385 10.28 -19.05 -4.85
C LEU A 385 10.91 -19.64 -3.59
N PHE A 386 10.10 -19.75 -2.54
CA PHE A 386 10.48 -20.39 -1.29
C PHE A 386 9.79 -21.74 -1.14
N ASP A 387 10.50 -22.71 -0.58
CA ASP A 387 9.96 -24.03 -0.28
C ASP A 387 9.01 -23.99 0.94
N LYS A 388 8.43 -25.13 1.30
CA LYS A 388 7.52 -25.24 2.45
C LYS A 388 8.16 -24.93 3.82
N ASN A 389 9.49 -25.00 3.92
CA ASN A 389 10.23 -24.76 5.16
C ASN A 389 10.64 -23.28 5.31
N GLY A 390 10.44 -22.48 4.26
CA GLY A 390 10.84 -21.07 4.24
C GLY A 390 12.21 -20.83 3.59
N ASP A 391 12.84 -21.85 3.00
CA ASP A 391 14.15 -21.73 2.37
C ASP A 391 14.01 -21.28 0.91
N VAL A 392 14.97 -20.49 0.42
CA VAL A 392 15.00 -20.06 -0.99
C VAL A 392 15.26 -21.28 -1.89
N LEU A 393 14.30 -21.61 -2.74
CA LEU A 393 14.41 -22.70 -3.70
C LEU A 393 15.06 -22.22 -5.01
N LEU A 394 14.54 -21.13 -5.58
CA LEU A 394 15.10 -20.50 -6.78
C LEU A 394 14.66 -19.04 -6.92
N ARG A 395 15.39 -18.28 -7.74
CA ARG A 395 15.01 -16.93 -8.19
C ARG A 395 14.85 -16.93 -9.70
N PHE A 396 13.80 -16.27 -10.19
CA PHE A 396 13.44 -16.26 -11.61
C PHE A 396 12.76 -14.96 -12.03
N GLY A 397 12.50 -14.84 -13.33
CA GLY A 397 12.34 -13.54 -13.98
C GLY A 397 13.71 -12.85 -14.12
N ASP A 398 13.82 -11.91 -15.04
CA ASP A 398 14.97 -11.01 -15.13
C ASP A 398 14.49 -9.65 -15.65
N LEU A 399 15.19 -8.57 -15.29
CA LEU A 399 14.81 -7.24 -15.75
C LEU A 399 14.87 -7.15 -17.28
N GLU A 400 13.79 -6.63 -17.86
CA GLU A 400 13.65 -6.42 -19.30
C GLU A 400 14.51 -5.28 -19.85
N ALA A 401 14.70 -5.28 -21.17
CA ALA A 401 15.53 -4.30 -21.88
C ALA A 401 15.10 -2.84 -21.66
N CYS A 402 13.82 -2.57 -21.35
CA CYS A 402 13.39 -1.23 -20.99
C CYS A 402 14.08 -0.72 -19.73
N HIS A 403 14.32 -1.57 -18.73
CA HIS A 403 15.00 -1.18 -17.49
C HIS A 403 16.49 -0.98 -17.70
N GLU A 404 17.12 -1.75 -18.60
CA GLU A 404 18.51 -1.58 -19.02
C GLU A 404 18.70 -0.24 -19.75
N LYS A 405 17.79 0.09 -20.68
CA LYS A 405 17.86 1.33 -21.47
C LYS A 405 17.66 2.58 -20.62
N SER A 406 16.80 2.52 -19.60
CA SER A 406 16.53 3.64 -18.69
C SER A 406 17.46 3.68 -17.48
N LEU A 407 18.23 2.62 -17.19
CA LEU A 407 19.03 2.47 -15.97
C LEU A 407 18.21 2.63 -14.67
N THR A 408 16.94 2.21 -14.68
CA THR A 408 16.00 2.40 -13.55
C THR A 408 15.96 1.21 -12.58
N GLY A 409 16.89 0.26 -12.68
CA GLY A 409 16.94 -0.93 -11.83
C GLY A 409 15.56 -1.56 -11.61
N TYR A 410 15.17 -1.70 -10.34
CA TYR A 410 13.89 -2.29 -9.93
C TYR A 410 12.75 -1.28 -9.74
N TYR A 411 12.93 0.00 -10.09
CA TYR A 411 11.94 1.05 -9.81
C TYR A 411 10.58 0.76 -10.45
N TYR A 412 10.57 0.48 -11.75
CA TYR A 412 9.37 0.10 -12.48
C TYR A 412 9.16 -1.41 -12.46
N THR A 413 9.02 -1.99 -11.26
CA THR A 413 8.65 -3.39 -11.10
C THR A 413 7.44 -3.55 -10.20
N ASN A 414 6.47 -4.33 -10.67
CA ASN A 414 5.35 -4.85 -9.90
C ASN A 414 5.18 -6.35 -10.21
N PRO A 415 6.08 -7.21 -9.68
CA PRO A 415 6.06 -8.63 -9.98
C PRO A 415 4.71 -9.27 -9.67
N LEU A 416 4.14 -9.96 -10.65
CA LEU A 416 2.94 -10.78 -10.47
C LEU A 416 3.24 -12.19 -10.93
N VAL A 417 2.73 -13.16 -10.19
CA VAL A 417 2.86 -14.57 -10.50
C VAL A 417 1.60 -15.32 -10.11
N VAL A 418 1.17 -16.21 -10.99
CA VAL A 418 0.03 -17.10 -10.77
C VAL A 418 0.35 -18.50 -11.26
N TYR A 419 -0.37 -19.46 -10.69
CA TYR A 419 -0.14 -20.87 -10.92
C TYR A 419 -1.45 -21.59 -11.21
N ASN A 420 -1.46 -22.42 -12.26
CA ASN A 420 -2.54 -23.35 -12.54
C ASN A 420 -1.97 -24.66 -13.09
N LYS A 421 -2.18 -25.76 -12.36
CA LYS A 421 -1.60 -27.08 -12.65
C LYS A 421 -0.09 -26.92 -12.90
N ASN A 422 0.53 -27.56 -13.89
CA ASN A 422 1.99 -27.45 -14.06
C ASN A 422 2.45 -26.17 -14.80
N ARG A 423 1.70 -25.07 -14.74
CA ARG A 423 2.00 -23.82 -15.43
C ARG A 423 2.15 -22.68 -14.43
N VAL A 424 3.18 -21.88 -14.63
CA VAL A 424 3.42 -20.63 -13.91
C VAL A 424 3.38 -19.50 -14.93
N VAL A 425 2.54 -18.51 -14.67
CA VAL A 425 2.47 -17.30 -15.49
C VAL A 425 2.96 -16.13 -14.67
N TYR A 426 3.86 -15.33 -15.21
CA TYR A 426 4.47 -14.24 -14.45
C TYR A 426 4.87 -13.05 -15.33
N THR A 427 5.02 -11.87 -14.70
CA THR A 427 5.38 -10.61 -15.34
C THR A 427 6.16 -9.72 -14.36
N ASP A 428 7.00 -8.83 -14.89
CA ASP A 428 7.63 -7.76 -14.11
C ASP A 428 6.67 -6.59 -13.80
N GLY A 429 5.49 -6.60 -14.45
CA GLY A 429 4.41 -5.64 -14.24
C GLY A 429 4.42 -4.44 -15.18
N TYR A 430 5.57 -4.00 -15.71
CA TYR A 430 5.68 -2.73 -16.46
C TYR A 430 6.21 -2.88 -17.90
N SER A 431 6.86 -3.99 -18.23
CA SER A 431 7.41 -4.19 -19.58
C SER A 431 6.35 -4.52 -20.64
N GLY A 432 5.13 -4.87 -20.20
CA GLY A 432 4.10 -5.45 -21.06
C GLY A 432 4.34 -6.90 -21.46
N LYS A 433 5.37 -7.57 -20.91
CA LYS A 433 5.62 -9.00 -21.15
C LYS A 433 4.96 -9.89 -20.10
N ILE A 434 4.29 -10.93 -20.57
CA ILE A 434 3.71 -11.99 -19.75
C ILE A 434 4.33 -13.31 -20.16
N TYR A 435 5.07 -13.96 -19.26
CA TYR A 435 5.71 -15.25 -19.49
C TYR A 435 4.79 -16.39 -19.09
N ASP A 436 4.67 -17.40 -19.94
CA ASP A 436 3.99 -18.67 -19.66
C ASP A 436 5.05 -19.78 -19.59
N ALA A 437 5.28 -20.28 -18.38
CA ALA A 437 6.37 -21.19 -18.06
C ALA A 437 5.87 -22.55 -17.56
N SER A 438 6.67 -23.58 -17.82
CA SER A 438 6.50 -24.88 -17.20
C SER A 438 7.09 -24.87 -15.78
N TYR A 439 6.39 -25.52 -14.86
CA TYR A 439 6.87 -25.75 -13.49
C TYR A 439 7.20 -27.21 -13.26
N ASN A 440 8.46 -27.47 -12.92
CA ASN A 440 8.95 -28.78 -12.55
C ASN A 440 9.81 -28.64 -11.30
N GLU A 441 9.18 -28.81 -10.13
CA GLU A 441 9.70 -28.83 -8.75
C GLU A 441 10.85 -27.87 -8.40
N ASP A 442 12.00 -27.96 -9.06
CA ASP A 442 13.18 -27.12 -8.86
C ASP A 442 13.41 -26.07 -9.97
N LYS A 443 12.54 -26.01 -10.99
CA LYS A 443 12.73 -25.17 -12.18
C LYS A 443 11.43 -24.52 -12.66
N ILE A 444 11.58 -23.27 -13.06
CA ILE A 444 10.60 -22.52 -13.84
C ILE A 444 11.28 -22.18 -15.17
N ILE A 445 10.77 -22.73 -16.25
CA ILE A 445 11.34 -22.59 -17.59
C ILE A 445 10.32 -21.88 -18.47
N PRO A 446 10.59 -20.65 -18.93
CA PRO A 446 9.68 -19.94 -19.81
C PRO A 446 9.60 -20.65 -21.16
N ASP A 447 8.41 -21.07 -21.55
CA ASP A 447 8.20 -21.73 -22.85
C ASP A 447 7.84 -20.70 -23.93
N LYS A 448 7.10 -19.66 -23.53
CA LYS A 448 6.72 -18.53 -24.38
C LYS A 448 6.46 -17.27 -23.55
N PHE A 449 6.41 -16.14 -24.23
CA PHE A 449 5.92 -14.89 -23.67
C PHE A 449 4.96 -14.20 -24.64
N TYR A 450 4.08 -13.37 -24.10
CA TYR A 450 3.17 -12.51 -24.83
C TYR A 450 3.52 -11.06 -24.55
N THR A 451 3.32 -10.20 -25.55
CA THR A 451 3.48 -8.75 -25.40
C THR A 451 2.10 -8.10 -25.48
N ILE A 452 1.63 -7.55 -24.37
CA ILE A 452 0.30 -6.93 -24.26
C ILE A 452 0.32 -5.42 -24.50
N TYR A 453 1.48 -4.80 -24.36
CA TYR A 453 1.79 -3.44 -24.79
C TYR A 453 3.32 -3.30 -24.89
N ASN A 454 3.80 -2.26 -25.57
CA ASN A 454 5.23 -1.96 -25.68
C ASN A 454 5.56 -0.67 -24.91
N VAL A 455 6.69 -0.69 -24.20
CA VAL A 455 7.32 0.53 -23.67
C VAL A 455 8.09 1.20 -24.80
N ASP A 456 7.88 2.50 -25.02
CA ASP A 456 8.54 3.26 -26.09
C ASP A 456 9.98 3.63 -25.71
N ILE A 457 10.86 2.64 -25.80
CA ILE A 457 12.28 2.74 -25.45
C ILE A 457 13.10 3.64 -26.38
N GLU A 458 12.60 3.88 -27.60
CA GLU A 458 13.32 4.66 -28.62
C GLU A 458 13.29 6.16 -28.32
N ASN A 459 12.24 6.62 -27.62
CA ASN A 459 12.06 8.01 -27.23
C ASN A 459 12.49 8.29 -25.78
N PHE A 460 13.19 7.35 -25.13
CA PHE A 460 13.71 7.57 -23.79
C PHE A 460 14.68 8.77 -23.76
N PRO A 461 14.60 9.62 -22.72
CA PRO A 461 15.61 10.63 -22.50
C PRO A 461 16.96 9.96 -22.20
N GLU A 462 18.04 10.64 -22.59
CA GLU A 462 19.39 10.22 -22.24
C GLU A 462 19.57 10.21 -20.71
N PRO A 463 20.17 9.14 -20.12
CA PRO A 463 20.43 9.07 -18.70
C PRO A 463 21.24 10.27 -18.17
N ASP A 464 20.66 11.01 -17.24
CA ASP A 464 21.31 12.14 -16.57
C ASP A 464 22.08 11.66 -15.34
N SER A 465 23.38 11.42 -15.50
CA SER A 465 24.24 10.95 -14.41
C SER A 465 24.35 11.92 -13.22
N THR A 466 23.99 13.20 -13.39
CA THR A 466 23.99 14.17 -12.28
C THR A 466 22.84 13.94 -11.29
N LYS A 467 21.84 13.16 -11.69
CA LYS A 467 20.65 12.84 -10.88
C LYS A 467 20.63 11.42 -10.35
N PHE A 468 21.64 10.60 -10.65
CA PHE A 468 21.70 9.23 -10.12
C PHE A 468 21.53 9.20 -8.60
N TYR A 469 20.90 8.13 -8.11
CA TYR A 469 20.55 7.94 -6.69
C TYR A 469 19.50 8.91 -6.13
N THR A 470 18.89 9.76 -6.96
CA THR A 470 17.80 10.67 -6.55
C THR A 470 16.46 10.27 -7.15
N GLN A 471 15.36 10.67 -6.51
CA GLN A 471 14.01 10.49 -7.07
C GLN A 471 13.78 11.35 -8.34
N GLU A 472 14.56 12.42 -8.54
CA GLU A 472 14.46 13.27 -9.73
C GLU A 472 14.87 12.54 -11.02
N TYR A 473 15.73 11.52 -10.92
CA TYR A 473 16.14 10.71 -12.06
C TYR A 473 14.97 10.05 -12.78
N ILE A 474 13.93 9.70 -12.04
CA ILE A 474 12.81 8.89 -12.54
C ILE A 474 11.76 9.70 -13.27
N LYS A 475 11.57 10.96 -12.86
CA LYS A 475 10.48 11.81 -13.37
C LYS A 475 10.36 11.79 -14.90
N PRO A 476 11.45 11.89 -15.69
CA PRO A 476 11.38 11.87 -17.15
C PRO A 476 10.87 10.54 -17.74
N TYR A 477 11.00 9.43 -17.02
CA TYR A 477 10.62 8.10 -17.48
C TYR A 477 9.16 7.74 -17.17
N ASN A 478 8.50 8.44 -16.23
CA ASN A 478 7.14 8.12 -15.79
C ASN A 478 6.12 8.07 -16.94
N LYS A 479 6.23 8.97 -17.92
CA LYS A 479 5.33 9.00 -19.08
C LYS A 479 5.46 7.79 -20.01
N PHE A 480 6.55 7.04 -19.93
CA PHE A 480 6.74 5.81 -20.70
C PHE A 480 6.29 4.57 -19.91
N PHE A 481 6.39 4.62 -18.59
CA PHE A 481 5.99 3.55 -17.66
C PHE A 481 4.61 3.80 -17.03
N TYR A 482 3.72 4.45 -17.75
CA TYR A 482 2.37 4.77 -17.28
C TYR A 482 1.40 3.56 -17.30
N ARG A 483 1.80 2.45 -17.92
CA ARG A 483 1.03 1.20 -17.98
C ARG A 483 1.63 0.18 -17.03
N ARG A 484 0.79 -0.42 -16.19
CA ARG A 484 1.19 -1.47 -15.23
C ARG A 484 0.17 -2.59 -15.18
N VAL A 485 0.62 -3.84 -15.18
CA VAL A 485 -0.21 -5.01 -14.83
C VAL A 485 -0.41 -5.03 -13.33
N GLU A 486 -1.66 -4.99 -12.88
CA GLU A 486 -2.03 -4.98 -11.44
C GLU A 486 -2.66 -6.28 -10.96
N ALA A 487 -3.26 -7.05 -11.88
CA ALA A 487 -3.79 -8.37 -11.56
C ALA A 487 -3.51 -9.33 -12.71
N LEU A 488 -3.31 -10.59 -12.35
CA LEU A 488 -3.04 -11.69 -13.26
C LEU A 488 -3.82 -12.92 -12.77
N GLU A 489 -4.39 -13.67 -13.70
CA GLU A 489 -5.06 -14.95 -13.47
C GLU A 489 -4.80 -15.90 -14.63
N VAL A 490 -4.87 -17.20 -14.37
CA VAL A 490 -4.63 -18.23 -15.40
C VAL A 490 -5.59 -19.41 -15.23
N THR A 491 -6.11 -19.89 -16.37
CA THR A 491 -6.84 -21.15 -16.50
C THR A 491 -6.10 -22.06 -17.48
N ASP A 492 -6.69 -23.22 -17.80
CA ASP A 492 -6.11 -24.11 -18.80
C ASP A 492 -6.01 -23.42 -20.17
N ASP A 493 -7.03 -22.65 -20.53
CA ASP A 493 -7.19 -22.09 -21.87
C ASP A 493 -6.85 -20.60 -21.95
N TYR A 494 -6.88 -19.85 -20.84
CA TYR A 494 -6.74 -18.39 -20.85
C TYR A 494 -5.73 -17.88 -19.84
N ILE A 495 -5.07 -16.78 -20.18
CA ILE A 495 -4.43 -15.87 -19.23
C ILE A 495 -5.24 -14.58 -19.27
N GLY A 496 -5.62 -14.07 -18.10
CA GLY A 496 -6.30 -12.79 -17.97
C GLY A 496 -5.47 -11.83 -17.14
N CYS A 497 -5.41 -10.56 -17.53
CA CYS A 497 -4.73 -9.54 -16.75
C CYS A 497 -5.47 -8.21 -16.74
N LEU A 498 -5.28 -7.44 -15.67
CA LEU A 498 -5.72 -6.05 -15.56
C LEU A 498 -4.51 -5.14 -15.77
N VAL A 499 -4.64 -4.21 -16.72
CA VAL A 499 -3.65 -3.16 -16.98
C VAL A 499 -4.21 -1.83 -16.50
N LYS A 500 -3.55 -1.21 -15.53
CA LYS A 500 -3.76 0.16 -15.07
C LYS A 500 -2.99 1.13 -15.97
N TYR A 501 -3.59 2.29 -16.23
CA TYR A 501 -3.03 3.42 -16.96
C TYR A 501 -3.01 4.64 -16.02
N SER A 502 -1.82 5.05 -15.58
CA SER A 502 -1.62 6.17 -14.64
C SER A 502 -0.16 6.64 -14.61
N LEU A 503 0.07 7.94 -14.40
CA LEU A 503 1.41 8.48 -14.11
C LEU A 503 1.85 8.27 -12.67
N SER A 504 0.88 8.09 -11.77
CA SER A 504 1.16 7.93 -10.36
C SER A 504 1.31 6.45 -10.02
N SER A 505 2.29 6.16 -9.17
CA SER A 505 2.35 4.85 -8.49
C SER A 505 1.19 4.67 -7.51
N GLU A 506 0.67 5.78 -6.96
CA GLU A 506 -0.49 5.79 -6.07
C GLU A 506 -1.77 5.51 -6.86
N ILE A 507 -2.78 5.02 -6.15
CA ILE A 507 -4.08 4.72 -6.74
C ILE A 507 -4.97 5.95 -6.61
N ASP A 508 -5.46 6.44 -7.74
CA ASP A 508 -6.54 7.42 -7.82
C ASP A 508 -7.60 6.91 -8.78
N PHE A 509 -8.60 6.20 -8.26
CA PHE A 509 -9.64 5.60 -9.09
C PHE A 509 -10.51 6.61 -9.86
N LYS A 510 -10.38 7.93 -9.62
CA LYS A 510 -11.04 8.95 -10.44
C LYS A 510 -10.25 9.31 -11.70
N LYS A 511 -8.94 9.04 -11.71
CA LYS A 511 -8.03 9.31 -12.84
C LYS A 511 -7.54 8.03 -13.52
N ASP A 512 -7.27 7.00 -12.73
CA ASP A 512 -6.75 5.72 -13.18
C ASP A 512 -7.74 5.04 -14.12
N GLN A 513 -7.25 4.65 -15.29
CA GLN A 513 -8.02 3.86 -16.24
C GLN A 513 -7.56 2.42 -16.26
N TYR A 514 -8.47 1.50 -16.58
CA TYR A 514 -8.19 0.08 -16.55
C TYR A 514 -8.63 -0.61 -17.83
N SER A 515 -7.83 -1.57 -18.29
CA SER A 515 -8.20 -2.51 -19.34
C SER A 515 -8.05 -3.94 -18.85
N PHE A 516 -9.00 -4.79 -19.23
CA PHE A 516 -8.85 -6.23 -19.14
C PHE A 516 -8.31 -6.78 -20.44
N ILE A 517 -7.25 -7.57 -20.36
CA ILE A 517 -6.67 -8.26 -21.51
C ILE A 517 -6.79 -9.76 -21.28
N SER A 518 -7.38 -10.45 -22.26
CA SER A 518 -7.52 -11.91 -22.30
C SER A 518 -6.62 -12.47 -23.39
N ILE A 519 -5.84 -13.49 -23.04
CA ILE A 519 -4.93 -14.18 -23.95
C ILE A 519 -5.39 -15.63 -24.04
N ASN A 520 -5.79 -16.06 -25.22
CA ASN A 520 -6.13 -17.45 -25.48
C ASN A 520 -4.85 -18.26 -25.71
N ARG A 521 -4.57 -19.21 -24.81
CA ARG A 521 -3.31 -19.96 -24.79
C ARG A 521 -3.18 -20.98 -25.91
N LYS A 522 -4.28 -21.31 -26.59
CA LYS A 522 -4.36 -22.32 -27.65
C LYS A 522 -4.02 -21.75 -29.04
N ASN A 523 -4.47 -20.53 -29.33
CA ASN A 523 -4.26 -19.86 -30.62
C ASN A 523 -3.45 -18.56 -30.52
N ASP A 524 -3.02 -18.19 -29.30
CA ASP A 524 -2.24 -16.98 -28.99
C ASP A 524 -2.96 -15.66 -29.31
N GLU A 525 -4.29 -15.69 -29.43
CA GLU A 525 -5.11 -14.50 -29.67
C GLU A 525 -5.21 -13.63 -28.41
N ILE A 526 -5.03 -12.32 -28.58
CA ILE A 526 -5.09 -11.32 -27.51
C ILE A 526 -6.29 -10.40 -27.76
N SER A 527 -7.20 -10.34 -26.80
CA SER A 527 -8.37 -9.46 -26.81
C SER A 527 -8.27 -8.44 -25.68
N THR A 528 -8.57 -7.18 -25.97
CA THR A 528 -8.51 -6.07 -25.00
C THR A 528 -9.89 -5.45 -24.81
N PHE A 529 -10.27 -5.21 -23.56
CA PHE A 529 -11.55 -4.64 -23.17
C PHE A 529 -11.31 -3.51 -22.18
N HIS A 530 -11.78 -2.30 -22.50
CA HIS A 530 -11.60 -1.13 -21.65
C HIS A 530 -12.71 -1.05 -20.60
N LEU A 531 -12.34 -1.00 -19.33
CA LEU A 531 -13.28 -0.93 -18.21
C LEU A 531 -13.80 0.51 -18.03
N PRO A 532 -15.04 0.70 -17.53
CA PRO A 532 -15.59 2.03 -17.31
C PRO A 532 -14.93 2.73 -16.12
N LEU A 533 -14.86 4.06 -16.19
CA LEU A 533 -14.47 4.95 -15.10
C LEU A 533 -15.73 5.46 -14.41
N TYR A 534 -15.74 5.39 -13.08
CA TYR A 534 -16.80 5.95 -12.26
C TYR A 534 -16.33 7.24 -11.61
N LEU A 535 -16.90 8.36 -12.05
CA LEU A 535 -16.62 9.68 -11.47
C LEU A 535 -17.58 10.02 -10.32
N ASP A 536 -18.77 9.40 -10.33
CA ASP A 536 -19.88 9.63 -9.42
C ASP A 536 -19.96 8.61 -8.28
N LYS A 537 -19.14 7.56 -8.30
CA LYS A 537 -19.13 6.48 -7.31
C LYS A 537 -17.75 6.28 -6.73
N ARG A 538 -17.68 5.83 -5.48
CA ARG A 538 -16.42 5.43 -4.86
C ARG A 538 -16.06 4.02 -5.32
N VAL A 539 -15.04 3.90 -6.15
CA VAL A 539 -14.42 2.61 -6.46
C VAL A 539 -13.51 2.23 -5.27
N ILE A 540 -13.62 0.99 -4.82
CA ILE A 540 -12.79 0.42 -3.76
C ILE A 540 -11.60 -0.33 -4.37
N GLY A 541 -11.82 -0.99 -5.52
CA GLY A 541 -10.75 -1.63 -6.28
C GLY A 541 -11.24 -2.47 -7.45
N TYR A 542 -10.27 -2.95 -8.22
CA TYR A 542 -10.46 -3.80 -9.39
C TYR A 542 -9.89 -5.20 -9.11
N GLY A 543 -10.46 -6.22 -9.73
CA GLY A 543 -9.94 -7.58 -9.59
C GLY A 543 -10.36 -8.49 -10.74
N LEU A 544 -9.86 -9.72 -10.67
CA LEU A 544 -10.17 -10.78 -11.62
C LEU A 544 -10.86 -11.93 -10.88
N THR A 545 -11.91 -12.46 -11.47
CA THR A 545 -12.58 -13.69 -11.01
C THR A 545 -12.31 -14.82 -11.98
N LYS A 546 -12.17 -16.02 -11.45
CA LYS A 546 -11.96 -17.25 -12.20
C LYS A 546 -13.09 -18.22 -11.90
N ASN A 547 -14.15 -18.19 -12.70
CA ASN A 547 -15.31 -19.06 -12.54
C ASN A 547 -15.52 -19.89 -13.80
N GLU A 548 -15.78 -21.19 -13.62
CA GLU A 548 -16.11 -22.12 -14.71
C GLU A 548 -15.08 -22.13 -15.86
N GLY A 549 -13.79 -21.98 -15.54
CA GLY A 549 -12.70 -21.97 -16.52
C GLY A 549 -12.57 -20.66 -17.32
N LYS A 550 -13.39 -19.64 -17.04
CA LYS A 550 -13.29 -18.30 -17.61
C LYS A 550 -12.69 -17.32 -16.62
N ILE A 551 -11.98 -16.33 -17.15
CA ILE A 551 -11.48 -15.20 -16.38
C ILE A 551 -12.31 -13.97 -16.76
N LYS A 552 -12.82 -13.26 -15.75
CA LYS A 552 -13.58 -12.02 -15.96
C LYS A 552 -13.07 -10.91 -15.06
N PRO A 553 -13.06 -9.66 -15.51
CA PRO A 553 -12.76 -8.53 -14.65
C PRO A 553 -13.98 -8.13 -13.82
N PHE A 554 -13.73 -7.63 -12.62
CA PHE A 554 -14.76 -7.04 -11.77
C PHE A 554 -14.28 -5.74 -11.12
N ILE A 555 -15.24 -4.97 -10.61
CA ILE A 555 -15.01 -3.74 -9.85
C ILE A 555 -15.81 -3.82 -8.55
N LEU A 556 -15.15 -3.55 -7.42
CA LEU A 556 -15.80 -3.36 -6.13
C LEU A 556 -16.12 -1.88 -5.96
N VAL A 557 -17.39 -1.56 -5.79
CA VAL A 557 -17.88 -0.17 -5.72
C VAL A 557 -18.67 0.04 -4.44
N LYS A 558 -18.50 1.21 -3.83
CA LYS A 558 -19.28 1.71 -2.71
C LYS A 558 -20.03 2.97 -3.15
N ASP A 559 -21.36 2.87 -3.11
CA ASP A 559 -22.29 4.00 -3.28
C ASP A 559 -23.14 4.09 -2.00
N ASN A 560 -24.46 4.24 -2.09
CA ASN A 560 -25.39 4.01 -0.97
C ASN A 560 -25.29 2.59 -0.39
N LYS A 561 -24.91 1.62 -1.22
CA LYS A 561 -24.61 0.23 -0.84
C LYS A 561 -23.36 -0.23 -1.58
N SER A 562 -22.62 -1.14 -0.97
CA SER A 562 -21.49 -1.80 -1.61
C SER A 562 -21.97 -2.88 -2.58
N PHE A 563 -21.33 -3.01 -3.74
CA PHE A 563 -21.61 -4.07 -4.71
C PHE A 563 -20.37 -4.46 -5.52
N LEU A 564 -20.34 -5.71 -5.96
CA LEU A 564 -19.35 -6.28 -6.87
C LEU A 564 -19.95 -6.32 -8.28
N ARG A 565 -19.35 -5.63 -9.23
CA ARG A 565 -19.78 -5.62 -10.64
C ARG A 565 -18.83 -6.46 -11.49
N ILE A 566 -19.33 -7.55 -12.07
CA ILE A 566 -18.56 -8.47 -12.92
C ILE A 566 -18.89 -8.19 -14.38
N TYR A 567 -17.89 -7.94 -15.22
CA TYR A 567 -18.08 -7.66 -16.64
C TYR A 567 -17.98 -8.92 -17.48
N ASN A 568 -18.81 -8.99 -18.52
CA ASN A 568 -18.72 -10.02 -19.54
C ASN A 568 -17.93 -9.46 -20.73
N CYS A 569 -16.71 -9.95 -20.88
CA CYS A 569 -15.82 -9.66 -21.99
C CYS A 569 -15.81 -10.88 -22.91
N ASN A 570 -16.67 -10.86 -23.93
CA ASN A 570 -16.80 -11.95 -24.92
C ASN A 570 -16.14 -11.57 -26.23
#